data_AF-K3WBU9-F1
#
_entry.id   AF-K3WBU9-F1
#
_cell.length_a   1.000
_cell.length_b   1.000
_cell.length_c   1.000
_cell.angle_alpha   90.00
_cell.angle_beta   90.00
_cell.angle_gamma   90.00
#
_symmetry.space_group_name_H-M   'P 1'
#
loop_
_entity.id
_entity.type
_entity.pdbx_description
1 polymer ?
#
loop_
_entity_poly.entity_id
_entity_poly.type
_entity_poly.pdbx_seq_one_letter_code
_entity_poly.pdbx_strand_id
1 'polypeptide(L)'
;MSRYNLGADLTATLVSQVPDPFSLGFLSTHNFVEHDVSLVHADAYYERPPNEVNLILAADFLSRTNSEGRIGIPEVGKARKDRLATCLKNNPQCDFGTAQSKNAFAEGVALVAAMGGRQNDTISVAHTASFLVLEKFPSDYKKAVDPITFADLGTNSVKIAVYAV
;
A
#
# COMPACT_ATOMS: atom_id res chain seq x y z
N MET A 1 -0.80 -10.03 15.25
CA MET A 1 0.62 -9.69 15.47
C MET A 1 1.61 -10.76 14.96
N SER A 2 1.37 -12.07 15.12
CA SER A 2 2.40 -13.11 14.86
C SER A 2 2.76 -13.41 13.40
N ARG A 3 1.87 -13.13 12.44
CA ARG A 3 2.05 -13.49 11.02
C ARG A 3 2.92 -12.50 10.25
N TYR A 4 2.65 -11.19 10.33
CA TYR A 4 3.45 -10.16 9.64
C TYR A 4 4.59 -9.58 10.51
N ASN A 5 4.62 -9.90 11.81
CA ASN A 5 5.47 -9.25 12.81
C ASN A 5 5.26 -7.72 12.90
N LEU A 6 4.00 -7.28 12.96
CA LEU A 6 3.69 -5.87 13.21
C LEU A 6 3.96 -5.53 14.69
N GLY A 7 4.59 -4.38 14.92
CA GLY A 7 4.80 -3.81 16.24
C GLY A 7 3.49 -3.53 16.96
N ALA A 8 3.54 -3.59 18.30
CA ALA A 8 2.38 -3.32 19.15
C ALA A 8 1.91 -1.87 19.02
N ASP A 9 2.85 -0.94 18.86
CA ASP A 9 2.63 0.48 18.62
C ASP A 9 1.86 0.73 17.32
N LEU A 10 2.27 0.10 16.22
CA LEU A 10 1.60 0.20 14.93
C LEU A 10 0.18 -0.36 15.01
N THR A 11 0.02 -1.54 15.61
CA THR A 11 -1.29 -2.17 15.74
C THR A 11 -2.24 -1.33 16.59
N ALA A 12 -1.77 -0.82 17.74
CA ALA A 12 -2.58 0.04 18.61
C ALA A 12 -2.99 1.33 17.89
N THR A 13 -2.07 1.94 17.13
CA THR A 13 -2.35 3.15 16.36
C THR A 13 -3.42 2.91 15.29
N LEU A 14 -3.33 1.80 14.54
CA LEU A 14 -4.32 1.48 13.51
C LEU A 14 -5.70 1.13 14.10
N VAL A 15 -5.72 0.32 15.17
CA VAL A 15 -6.97 -0.09 15.83
C VAL A 15 -7.66 1.10 16.51
N SER A 16 -6.91 2.08 17.02
CA SER A 16 -7.50 3.28 17.64
C SER A 16 -8.30 4.17 16.69
N GLN A 17 -8.16 3.96 15.37
CA GLN A 17 -8.86 4.75 14.35
C GLN A 17 -10.27 4.21 14.06
N VAL A 18 -10.55 2.96 14.40
CA VAL A 18 -11.81 2.28 14.05
C VAL A 18 -12.68 2.07 15.29
N PRO A 19 -14.01 2.07 15.15
CA PRO A 19 -14.90 1.74 16.25
C PRO A 19 -14.75 0.28 16.68
N ASP A 20 -15.14 -0.04 17.90
CA ASP A 20 -15.19 -1.42 18.41
C ASP A 20 -16.63 -1.76 18.84
N PRO A 21 -17.32 -2.71 18.17
CA PRO A 21 -16.87 -3.49 17.01
C PRO A 21 -16.98 -2.71 15.69
N PHE A 22 -16.22 -3.13 14.66
CA PHE A 22 -16.39 -2.67 13.28
C PHE A 22 -16.36 -3.84 12.28
N SER A 23 -16.94 -3.63 11.10
CA SER A 23 -16.79 -4.52 9.95
C SER A 23 -15.69 -4.00 9.03
N LEU A 24 -15.04 -4.88 8.25
CA LEU A 24 -14.02 -4.44 7.28
C LEU A 24 -14.57 -3.47 6.24
N GLY A 25 -15.88 -3.51 5.95
CA GLY A 25 -16.55 -2.54 5.08
C GLY A 25 -16.52 -1.11 5.61
N PHE A 26 -16.27 -0.88 6.90
CA PHE A 26 -16.03 0.47 7.43
C PHE A 26 -14.76 1.11 6.84
N LEU A 27 -13.73 0.30 6.55
CA LEU A 27 -12.47 0.78 5.96
C LEU A 27 -12.65 1.27 4.52
N SER A 28 -13.73 0.86 3.86
CA SER A 28 -14.14 1.30 2.53
C SER A 28 -14.76 2.70 2.49
N THR A 29 -14.89 3.37 3.64
CA THR A 29 -15.37 4.77 3.69
C THR A 29 -14.36 5.67 3.01
N HIS A 30 -14.80 6.34 1.92
CA HIS A 30 -13.94 7.22 1.15
C HIS A 30 -13.39 8.37 1.99
N ASN A 31 -12.10 8.65 1.81
CA ASN A 31 -11.34 9.67 2.54
C ASN A 31 -11.24 9.45 4.07
N PHE A 32 -11.48 8.22 4.55
CA PHE A 32 -11.18 7.84 5.94
C PHE A 32 -9.82 7.12 6.02
N VAL A 33 -9.76 5.88 5.52
CA VAL A 33 -8.52 5.13 5.28
C VAL A 33 -8.38 4.89 3.78
N GLU A 34 -9.48 4.49 3.13
CA GLU A 34 -9.58 4.46 1.67
C GLU A 34 -9.37 5.87 1.09
N HIS A 35 -8.65 5.92 -0.02
CA HIS A 35 -8.30 7.15 -0.72
C HIS A 35 -8.05 6.87 -2.21
N ASP A 36 -8.19 7.92 -3.02
CA ASP A 36 -7.82 7.90 -4.44
C ASP A 36 -6.33 7.59 -4.64
N VAL A 37 -5.91 7.34 -5.88
CA VAL A 37 -4.49 7.08 -6.21
C VAL A 37 -4.01 5.74 -5.60
N SER A 38 -4.93 4.86 -5.22
CA SER A 38 -4.67 3.47 -4.80
C SER A 38 -3.80 2.70 -5.80
N LEU A 39 -2.92 1.81 -5.31
CA LEU A 39 -2.00 1.03 -6.15
C LEU A 39 -2.76 0.08 -7.09
N VAL A 40 -3.76 -0.61 -6.56
CA VAL A 40 -4.49 -1.68 -7.28
C VAL A 40 -6.01 -1.55 -7.21
N HIS A 41 -6.54 -0.49 -6.59
CA HIS A 41 -7.97 -0.20 -6.52
C HIS A 41 -8.28 1.06 -7.33
N ALA A 42 -9.47 1.11 -7.92
CA ALA A 42 -9.94 2.28 -8.64
C ALA A 42 -10.30 3.40 -7.66
N ASP A 43 -10.12 4.65 -8.08
CA ASP A 43 -10.56 5.84 -7.35
C ASP A 43 -12.09 5.79 -7.14
N ALA A 44 -12.57 6.35 -6.03
CA ALA A 44 -13.98 6.24 -5.65
C ALA A 44 -14.94 6.86 -6.68
N TYR A 45 -14.47 7.86 -7.43
CA TYR A 45 -15.17 8.48 -8.56
C TYR A 45 -15.71 7.48 -9.59
N TYR A 46 -15.03 6.34 -9.79
CA TYR A 46 -15.45 5.33 -10.76
C TYR A 46 -16.54 4.37 -10.22
N GLU A 47 -17.02 4.58 -8.99
CA GLU A 47 -18.12 3.83 -8.36
C GLU A 47 -17.92 2.30 -8.36
N ARG A 48 -16.66 1.87 -8.33
CA ARG A 48 -16.32 0.44 -8.23
C ARG A 48 -16.27 0.05 -6.75
N PRO A 49 -16.58 -1.21 -6.40
CA PRO A 49 -16.38 -1.69 -5.04
C PRO A 49 -14.92 -1.42 -4.60
N PRO A 50 -14.70 -0.75 -3.46
CA PRO A 50 -13.36 -0.31 -3.05
C PRO A 50 -12.43 -1.47 -2.66
N ASN A 51 -12.98 -2.67 -2.44
CA ASN A 51 -12.23 -3.91 -2.23
C ASN A 51 -12.04 -4.73 -3.52
N GLU A 52 -12.53 -4.27 -4.68
CA GLU A 52 -12.33 -4.95 -5.97
C GLU A 52 -10.97 -4.59 -6.55
N VAL A 53 -10.06 -5.58 -6.60
CA VAL A 53 -8.76 -5.43 -7.26
C VAL A 53 -8.96 -5.12 -8.75
N ASN A 54 -8.48 -3.96 -9.19
CA ASN A 54 -8.43 -3.59 -10.59
C ASN A 54 -7.21 -4.27 -11.25
N LEU A 55 -7.48 -5.29 -12.06
CA LEU A 55 -6.44 -6.10 -12.69
C LEU A 55 -5.54 -5.32 -13.67
N ILE A 56 -6.01 -4.22 -14.25
CA ILE A 56 -5.19 -3.36 -15.12
C ILE A 56 -4.17 -2.60 -14.26
N LEU A 57 -4.62 -2.01 -13.14
CA LEU A 57 -3.72 -1.33 -12.20
C LEU A 57 -2.75 -2.30 -11.54
N ALA A 58 -3.22 -3.49 -11.17
CA ALA A 58 -2.37 -4.54 -10.64
C ALA A 58 -1.30 -4.99 -11.65
N ALA A 59 -1.67 -5.21 -12.92
CA ALA A 59 -0.72 -5.59 -13.97
C ALA A 59 0.32 -4.49 -14.22
N ASP A 60 -0.11 -3.22 -14.28
CA ASP A 60 0.81 -2.08 -14.38
C ASP A 60 1.79 -2.07 -13.21
N PHE A 61 1.30 -2.15 -11.98
CA PHE A 61 2.15 -2.12 -10.80
C PHE A 61 3.13 -3.31 -10.74
N LEU A 62 2.68 -4.52 -11.06
CA LEU A 62 3.52 -5.72 -11.08
C LEU A 62 4.62 -5.69 -12.15
N SER A 63 4.44 -4.88 -13.21
CA SER A 63 5.46 -4.70 -14.25
C SER A 63 6.59 -3.73 -13.86
N ARG A 64 6.38 -2.90 -12.81
CA ARG A 64 7.32 -1.87 -12.36
C ARG A 64 8.40 -2.47 -11.49
N THR A 65 9.36 -3.14 -12.13
CA THR A 65 10.48 -3.78 -11.43
C THR A 65 11.78 -2.98 -11.57
N ASN A 66 12.64 -3.11 -10.56
CA ASN A 66 14.03 -2.67 -10.62
C ASN A 66 14.88 -3.60 -11.50
N SER A 67 16.18 -3.35 -11.61
CA SER A 67 17.12 -4.17 -12.40
C SER A 67 17.24 -5.62 -11.95
N GLU A 68 16.77 -5.95 -10.75
CA GLU A 68 16.77 -7.32 -10.20
C GLU A 68 15.41 -8.01 -10.38
N GLY A 69 14.45 -7.39 -11.07
CA GLY A 69 13.11 -7.94 -11.24
C GLY A 69 12.25 -7.88 -9.97
N ARG A 70 12.54 -6.95 -9.06
CA ARG A 70 11.84 -6.77 -7.78
C ARG A 70 11.17 -5.41 -7.69
N ILE A 71 10.17 -5.28 -6.82
CA ILE A 71 9.50 -4.00 -6.57
C ILE A 71 10.05 -3.44 -5.27
N GLY A 72 10.67 -2.25 -5.33
CA GLY A 72 11.19 -1.55 -4.17
C GLY A 72 10.43 -0.25 -3.88
N ILE A 73 10.94 0.46 -2.87
CA ILE A 73 10.46 1.81 -2.50
C ILE A 73 10.43 2.78 -3.70
N PRO A 74 11.45 2.85 -4.57
CA PRO A 74 11.40 3.73 -5.75
C PRO A 74 10.29 3.37 -6.72
N GLU A 75 10.07 2.07 -6.96
CA GLU A 75 9.03 1.57 -7.88
C GLU A 75 7.63 1.89 -7.35
N VAL A 76 7.41 1.73 -6.03
CA VAL A 76 6.16 2.13 -5.36
C VAL A 76 5.91 3.64 -5.51
N GLY A 77 6.92 4.48 -5.26
CA GLY A 77 6.78 5.93 -5.38
C GLY A 77 6.47 6.37 -6.81
N LYS A 78 7.17 5.82 -7.81
CA LYS A 78 6.89 6.09 -9.23
C LYS A 78 5.48 5.65 -9.63
N ALA A 79 5.02 4.49 -9.15
CA ALA A 79 3.65 4.05 -9.39
C ALA A 79 2.62 5.05 -8.82
N ARG A 80 2.83 5.54 -7.59
CA ARG A 80 1.97 6.56 -6.98
C ARG A 80 1.99 7.88 -7.76
N LYS A 81 3.16 8.31 -8.26
CA LYS A 81 3.28 9.51 -9.11
C LYS A 81 2.41 9.40 -10.37
N ASP A 82 2.52 8.29 -11.08
CA ASP A 82 1.75 8.07 -12.32
C ASP A 82 0.25 7.91 -12.04
N ARG A 83 -0.11 7.25 -10.93
CA ARG A 83 -1.50 7.17 -10.46
C ARG A 83 -2.07 8.54 -10.14
N LEU A 84 -1.31 9.42 -9.48
CA LEU A 84 -1.73 10.78 -9.16
C LEU A 84 -1.94 11.59 -10.44
N ALA A 85 -1.00 11.53 -11.38
CA ALA A 85 -1.15 12.21 -12.67
C ALA A 85 -2.40 11.72 -13.43
N THR A 86 -2.70 10.42 -13.36
CA THR A 86 -3.91 9.83 -13.95
C THR A 86 -5.18 10.32 -13.27
N CYS A 87 -5.19 10.35 -11.94
CA CYS A 87 -6.30 10.84 -11.13
C CYS A 87 -6.59 12.32 -11.46
N LEU A 88 -5.58 13.19 -11.39
CA LEU A 88 -5.72 14.62 -11.71
C LEU A 88 -6.20 14.89 -13.14
N LYS A 89 -5.89 13.99 -14.08
CA LYS A 89 -6.28 14.12 -15.49
C LYS A 89 -7.70 13.64 -15.76
N ASN A 90 -8.11 12.53 -15.13
CA ASN A 90 -9.29 11.76 -15.55
C ASN A 90 -10.40 11.69 -14.48
N ASN A 91 -10.08 11.98 -13.22
CA ASN A 91 -11.02 12.03 -12.11
C ASN A 91 -11.25 13.51 -11.73
N PRO A 92 -12.40 14.12 -12.09
CA PRO A 92 -12.71 15.51 -11.74
C PRO A 92 -12.90 15.75 -10.24
N GLN A 93 -12.98 14.67 -9.44
CA GLN A 93 -13.10 14.68 -7.98
C GLN A 93 -11.82 14.20 -7.28
N CYS A 94 -10.70 14.09 -8.00
CA CYS A 94 -9.45 13.56 -7.47
C CYS A 94 -9.06 14.23 -6.15
N ASP A 95 -8.99 13.44 -5.07
CA ASP A 95 -8.54 13.90 -3.76
C ASP A 95 -7.29 13.13 -3.30
N PHE A 96 -6.15 13.84 -3.30
CA PHE A 96 -4.89 13.27 -2.86
C PHE A 96 -4.02 14.32 -2.15
N GLY A 97 -4.58 14.89 -1.07
CA GLY A 97 -3.91 15.88 -0.24
C GLY A 97 -2.81 15.31 0.68
N THR A 98 -2.38 16.12 1.64
CA THR A 98 -1.31 15.75 2.59
C THR A 98 -1.68 14.55 3.47
N ALA A 99 -2.94 14.42 3.89
CA ALA A 99 -3.39 13.31 4.71
C ALA A 99 -3.40 11.99 3.91
N GLN A 100 -4.00 12.01 2.72
CA GLN A 100 -4.10 10.86 1.81
C GLN A 100 -2.72 10.39 1.37
N SER A 101 -1.85 11.30 0.94
CA SER A 101 -0.47 10.95 0.52
C SER A 101 0.35 10.33 1.66
N LYS A 102 0.22 10.84 2.90
CA LYS A 102 0.89 10.25 4.07
C LYS A 102 0.46 8.80 4.30
N ASN A 103 -0.85 8.51 4.22
CA ASN A 103 -1.39 7.16 4.38
C ASN A 103 -0.93 6.27 3.22
N ALA A 104 -1.08 6.73 1.99
CA ALA A 104 -0.70 6.01 0.77
C ALA A 104 0.77 5.58 0.76
N PHE A 105 1.67 6.44 1.27
CA PHE A 105 3.09 6.13 1.37
C PHE A 105 3.34 5.15 2.53
N ALA A 106 2.68 5.31 3.67
CA ALA A 106 2.80 4.37 4.77
C ALA A 106 2.33 2.95 4.37
N GLU A 107 1.26 2.84 3.59
CA GLU A 107 0.81 1.57 2.98
C GLU A 107 1.89 0.95 2.08
N GLY A 108 2.53 1.77 1.24
CA GLY A 108 3.60 1.33 0.35
C GLY A 108 4.79 0.76 1.13
N VAL A 109 5.20 1.44 2.21
CA VAL A 109 6.23 0.94 3.12
C VAL A 109 5.78 -0.35 3.79
N ALA A 110 4.55 -0.40 4.31
CA ALA A 110 4.02 -1.56 4.99
C ALA A 110 3.99 -2.80 4.06
N LEU A 111 3.56 -2.63 2.80
CA LEU A 111 3.61 -3.68 1.78
C LEU A 111 5.04 -4.21 1.60
N VAL A 112 5.99 -3.31 1.34
CA VAL A 112 7.39 -3.67 1.09
C VAL A 112 8.01 -4.36 2.30
N ALA A 113 7.82 -3.80 3.49
CA ALA A 113 8.39 -4.34 4.73
C ALA A 113 7.75 -5.70 5.10
N ALA A 114 6.42 -5.79 5.06
CA ALA A 114 5.70 -6.98 5.49
C ALA A 114 5.90 -8.16 4.54
N MET A 115 5.84 -7.93 3.22
CA MET A 115 5.96 -8.98 2.19
C MET A 115 7.40 -9.25 1.76
N GLY A 116 8.32 -8.31 2.02
CA GLY A 116 9.74 -8.43 1.68
C GLY A 116 10.59 -8.92 2.84
N GLY A 117 10.02 -8.99 4.05
CA GLY A 117 10.73 -9.38 5.26
C GLY A 117 11.92 -8.47 5.58
N ARG A 118 11.84 -7.19 5.16
CA ARG A 118 12.93 -6.19 5.23
C ARG A 118 14.22 -6.61 4.50
N GLN A 119 14.12 -7.46 3.49
CA GLN A 119 15.27 -7.80 2.63
C GLN A 119 15.48 -6.73 1.56
N ASN A 120 16.45 -5.84 1.80
CA ASN A 120 16.84 -4.75 0.89
C ASN A 120 15.70 -3.80 0.51
N ASP A 121 14.67 -3.63 1.36
CA ASP A 121 13.48 -2.82 1.06
C ASP A 121 12.84 -3.16 -0.31
N THR A 122 12.77 -4.46 -0.65
CA THR A 122 12.16 -4.95 -1.89
C THR A 122 11.29 -6.19 -1.69
N ILE A 123 10.32 -6.37 -2.58
CA ILE A 123 9.44 -7.53 -2.67
C ILE A 123 9.56 -8.20 -4.04
N SER A 124 9.44 -9.52 -4.11
CA SER A 124 9.36 -10.22 -5.39
C SER A 124 8.01 -9.96 -6.03
N VAL A 125 7.94 -9.93 -7.36
CA VAL A 125 6.66 -9.79 -8.10
C VAL A 125 5.67 -10.89 -7.70
N ALA A 126 6.14 -12.12 -7.48
CA ALA A 126 5.31 -13.23 -7.03
C ALA A 126 4.70 -12.98 -5.64
N HIS A 127 5.48 -12.44 -4.69
CA HIS A 127 4.96 -12.07 -3.38
C HIS A 127 3.92 -10.95 -3.48
N THR A 128 4.21 -9.92 -4.28
CA THR A 128 3.29 -8.80 -4.52
C THR A 128 1.99 -9.27 -5.12
N ALA A 129 2.04 -10.12 -6.16
CA ALA A 129 0.84 -10.65 -6.81
C ALA A 129 0.02 -11.53 -5.87
N SER A 130 0.67 -12.43 -5.12
CA SER A 130 -0.01 -13.27 -4.13
C SER A 130 -0.75 -12.42 -3.10
N PHE A 131 -0.13 -11.36 -2.60
CA PHE A 131 -0.70 -10.53 -1.56
C PHE A 131 -1.77 -9.57 -2.07
N LEU A 132 -1.49 -8.78 -3.12
CA LEU A 132 -2.39 -7.73 -3.61
C LEU A 132 -3.52 -8.25 -4.51
N VAL A 133 -3.32 -9.36 -5.22
CA VAL A 133 -4.31 -9.87 -6.18
C VAL A 133 -5.04 -11.08 -5.64
N LEU A 134 -4.31 -12.00 -4.99
CA LEU A 134 -4.91 -13.24 -4.47
C LEU A 134 -5.30 -13.14 -3.00
N GLU A 135 -4.94 -12.04 -2.32
CA GLU A 135 -5.13 -11.83 -0.87
C GLU A 135 -4.61 -13.02 -0.03
N LYS A 136 -3.46 -13.58 -0.45
CA LYS A 136 -2.86 -14.77 0.15
C LYS A 136 -1.40 -14.54 0.50
N PHE A 137 -0.98 -15.17 1.60
CA PHE A 137 0.44 -15.33 1.86
C PHE A 137 1.10 -16.19 0.77
N PRO A 138 2.24 -15.75 0.23
CA PRO A 138 3.09 -16.61 -0.59
C PRO A 138 3.45 -17.90 0.15
N SER A 139 3.60 -19.01 -0.56
CA SER A 139 3.91 -20.30 0.05
C SER A 139 5.25 -20.33 0.78
N ASP A 140 6.22 -19.54 0.31
CA ASP A 140 7.55 -19.37 0.88
C ASP A 140 7.67 -18.10 1.73
N TYR A 141 6.53 -17.52 2.13
CA TYR A 141 6.47 -16.30 2.92
C TYR A 141 7.29 -16.42 4.22
N LYS A 142 8.15 -15.43 4.44
CA LYS A 142 8.88 -15.23 5.69
C LYS A 142 8.60 -13.83 6.20
N LYS A 143 8.10 -13.75 7.44
CA LYS A 143 7.91 -12.48 8.14
C LYS A 143 9.23 -11.81 8.45
N ALA A 144 9.19 -10.49 8.66
CA ALA A 144 10.34 -9.74 9.16
C ALA A 144 10.82 -10.30 10.52
N VAL A 145 12.14 -10.33 10.73
CA VAL A 145 12.74 -10.79 12.01
C VAL A 145 12.42 -9.79 13.11
N ASP A 146 12.63 -8.51 12.84
CA ASP A 146 12.31 -7.42 13.74
C ASP A 146 10.89 -6.89 13.49
N PRO A 147 10.17 -6.43 14.54
CA PRO A 147 8.85 -5.87 14.37
C PRO A 147 8.82 -4.66 13.43
N ILE A 148 7.77 -4.57 12.61
CA ILE A 148 7.48 -3.40 11.77
C ILE A 148 6.71 -2.39 12.63
N THR A 149 7.36 -1.30 12.99
CA THR A 149 6.85 -0.29 13.93
C THR A 149 6.14 0.86 13.21
N PHE A 150 5.41 1.69 13.96
CA PHE A 150 4.82 2.91 13.41
C PHE A 150 5.91 3.90 12.97
N ALA A 151 7.01 3.96 13.70
CA ALA A 151 8.18 4.75 13.34
C ALA A 151 8.79 4.30 12.01
N ASP A 152 8.88 2.99 11.77
CA ASP A 152 9.36 2.45 10.48
C ASP A 152 8.53 2.98 9.31
N LEU A 153 7.19 3.01 9.44
CA LEU A 153 6.32 3.55 8.40
C LEU A 153 6.60 5.04 8.18
N GLY A 154 6.63 5.83 9.26
CA GLY A 154 6.88 7.27 9.19
C GLY A 154 8.22 7.63 8.52
N THR A 155 9.31 7.00 8.96
CA THR A 155 10.66 7.27 8.43
C THR A 155 10.78 6.88 6.95
N ASN A 156 10.23 5.73 6.56
CA ASN A 156 10.39 5.24 5.19
C ASN A 156 9.37 5.86 4.20
N SER A 157 8.25 6.41 4.67
CA SER A 157 7.33 7.16 3.81
C SER A 157 7.99 8.37 3.14
N VAL A 158 8.96 8.99 3.81
CA VAL A 158 9.77 10.08 3.23
C VAL A 158 10.58 9.58 2.03
N LYS A 159 11.07 8.33 2.07
CA LYS A 159 11.79 7.72 0.94
C LYS A 159 10.87 7.52 -0.27
N ILE A 160 9.63 7.08 -0.06
CA ILE A 160 8.63 6.97 -1.14
C ILE A 160 8.33 8.35 -1.72
N ALA A 161 8.14 9.35 -0.85
CA ALA A 161 7.78 10.70 -1.25
C ALA A 161 8.76 11.30 -2.28
N VAL A 162 10.08 11.02 -2.17
CA VAL A 162 11.11 11.46 -3.12
C VAL A 162 10.81 11.06 -4.57
N TYR A 163 10.15 9.92 -4.78
CA TYR A 163 9.82 9.39 -6.11
C TYR A 163 8.36 9.64 -6.52
N ALA A 164 7.52 10.11 -5.59
CA ALA A 164 6.08 10.27 -5.77
C ALA A 164 5.67 11.70 -6.18
N VAL A 165 6.60 12.67 -6.11
CA VAL A 165 6.44 14.06 -6.58
C VAL A 165 6.98 14.27 -7.99
#